data_AF-A0A1V5P7H5-F1
#
_entry.id   AF-A0A1V5P7H5-F1
#
_cell.length_a   1.000
_cell.length_b   1.000
_cell.length_c   1.000
_cell.angle_alpha   90.00
_cell.angle_beta   90.00
_cell.angle_gamma   90.00
#
_symmetry.space_group_name_H-M   'P 1'
#
loop_
_entity.id
_entity.type
_entity.pdbx_description
1 polymer ?
#
loop_
_entity_poly.entity_id
_entity_poly.type
_entity_poly.pdbx_seq_one_letter_code
_entity_poly.pdbx_strand_id
1 'polypeptide(L)'
;MKKPVSRFWLFMILLGLPLAFFLGWLLRDWIRELVVVPIAYFLWSLGRVFESLPQPIVWGALVLGSLLVGLRLLAGTVTLPPSDALISDSGGRVSEWLRWLELTRRGVYSRDGLARHLGDVAVAVLAHQQRCTQSEVRLRLREGVFGLPQPLGAYMRAALGRGSLRKDSVLSRLLPFRLRHPQPEVVGDVEAILDTLEGALDLGELSLLPREDV
;
A
#
# COMPACT_ATOMS: atom_id res chain seq x y z
N MET A 1 -0.86 33.89 31.91
CA MET A 1 -1.00 35.25 31.31
C MET A 1 -2.01 35.18 30.17
N LYS A 2 -3.20 35.78 30.31
CA LYS A 2 -4.25 35.78 29.27
C LYS A 2 -3.99 36.96 28.33
N LYS A 3 -3.71 36.71 27.04
CA LYS A 3 -3.50 37.79 26.06
C LYS A 3 -4.83 38.54 25.88
N PRO A 4 -4.88 39.87 26.02
CA PRO A 4 -6.10 40.62 25.80
C PRO A 4 -6.50 40.46 24.34
N VAL A 5 -7.74 39.98 24.11
CA VAL A 5 -8.29 39.85 22.77
C VAL A 5 -8.37 41.25 22.17
N SER A 6 -7.67 41.46 21.06
CA SER A 6 -7.65 42.75 20.36
C SER A 6 -9.08 43.13 20.00
N ARG A 7 -9.49 44.38 20.30
CA ARG A 7 -10.81 44.92 19.95
C ARG A 7 -11.12 44.75 18.45
N PHE A 8 -10.08 44.74 17.61
CA PHE A 8 -10.18 44.45 16.18
C PHE A 8 -10.82 43.08 15.88
N TRP A 9 -10.50 42.05 16.67
CA TRP A 9 -11.03 40.70 16.48
C TRP A 9 -12.53 40.63 16.81
N LEU A 10 -12.96 41.35 17.85
CA LEU A 10 -14.38 41.48 18.20
C LEU A 10 -15.17 42.19 17.09
N PHE A 11 -14.62 43.25 16.48
CA PHE A 11 -15.25 43.90 15.34
C PHE A 11 -15.31 43.01 14.10
N MET A 12 -14.25 42.24 13.82
CA MET A 12 -14.25 41.29 12.71
C MET A 12 -15.31 40.20 12.87
N ILE A 13 -15.53 39.70 14.09
CA ILE A 13 -16.59 38.72 14.35
C ILE A 13 -17.96 39.37 14.29
N LEU A 14 -18.11 40.54 14.91
CA LEU A 14 -19.37 41.26 14.95
C LEU A 14 -19.87 41.64 13.55
N LEU A 15 -18.97 41.96 12.63
CA LEU A 15 -19.31 42.29 11.24
C LEU A 15 -19.30 41.06 10.33
N GLY A 16 -18.38 40.12 10.55
CA GLY A 16 -18.24 38.91 9.73
C GLY A 16 -19.37 37.92 9.91
N LEU A 17 -19.87 37.74 11.14
CA LEU A 17 -20.96 36.82 11.43
C LEU A 17 -22.27 37.19 10.70
N PRO A 18 -22.80 38.42 10.79
CA PRO A 18 -24.03 38.79 10.07
C PRO A 18 -23.84 38.76 8.55
N LEU A 19 -22.65 39.12 8.06
CA LEU A 19 -22.34 39.04 6.62
C LEU A 19 -22.35 37.58 6.14
N ALA A 20 -21.72 36.66 6.86
CA ALA A 20 -21.72 35.24 6.54
C ALA A 20 -23.14 34.65 6.63
N PHE A 21 -23.93 35.07 7.62
CA PHE A 21 -25.32 34.66 7.76
C PHE A 21 -26.18 35.14 6.58
N PHE A 22 -26.06 36.41 6.20
CA PHE A 22 -26.78 36.98 5.07
C PHE A 22 -26.39 36.30 3.76
N LEU A 23 -25.10 36.05 3.55
CA LEU A 23 -24.60 35.35 2.37
C LEU A 23 -25.10 33.90 2.32
N GLY A 24 -25.07 33.19 3.45
CA GLY A 24 -25.61 31.84 3.56
C GLY A 24 -27.12 31.80 3.29
N TRP A 25 -27.87 32.81 3.73
CA TRP A 25 -29.29 32.93 3.45
C TRP A 25 -29.57 33.18 1.95
N LEU A 26 -28.81 34.06 1.31
CA LEU A 26 -28.95 34.35 -0.13
C LEU A 26 -28.59 33.15 -1.00
N LEU A 27 -27.54 32.40 -0.64
CA LEU A 27 -27.13 31.19 -1.37
C LEU A 27 -28.09 30.02 -1.14
N ARG A 28 -28.86 30.02 -0.05
CA ARG A 28 -29.73 28.90 0.32
C ARG A 28 -30.77 28.61 -0.76
N ASP A 29 -31.43 29.64 -1.27
CA ASP A 29 -32.46 29.48 -2.28
C ASP A 29 -31.85 29.03 -3.62
N TRP A 30 -30.68 29.58 -3.96
CA TRP A 30 -29.91 29.17 -5.13
C TRP A 30 -29.48 27.69 -5.07
N ILE A 31 -28.91 27.24 -3.95
CA ILE A 31 -28.53 25.84 -3.74
C ILE A 31 -29.77 24.94 -3.78
N ARG A 32 -30.88 25.40 -3.18
CA ARG A 32 -32.13 24.65 -3.16
C ARG A 32 -32.66 24.44 -4.58
N GLU A 33 -32.76 25.48 -5.39
CA GLU A 33 -33.32 25.40 -6.75
C GLU A 33 -32.37 24.71 -7.73
N LEU A 34 -31.06 24.96 -7.64
CA LEU A 34 -30.09 24.44 -8.60
C LEU A 34 -29.61 23.01 -8.29
N VAL A 35 -29.58 22.63 -7.00
CA VAL A 35 -28.99 21.35 -6.58
C VAL A 35 -30.02 20.46 -5.90
N VAL A 36 -30.70 20.96 -4.87
CA VAL A 36 -31.58 20.11 -4.05
C VAL A 36 -32.80 19.66 -4.85
N VAL A 37 -33.46 20.57 -5.57
CA VAL A 37 -34.67 20.25 -6.35
C VAL A 37 -34.34 19.26 -7.47
N PRO A 38 -33.33 19.45 -8.33
CA PRO A 38 -32.99 18.48 -9.39
C PRO A 38 -32.60 17.12 -8.83
N ILE A 39 -31.82 17.07 -7.74
CA ILE A 39 -31.45 15.81 -7.09
C ILE A 39 -32.69 15.10 -6.53
N ALA A 40 -33.59 15.84 -5.87
CA ALA A 40 -34.82 15.27 -5.34
C ALA A 40 -35.71 14.68 -6.45
N TYR A 41 -35.88 15.41 -7.56
CA TYR A 41 -36.61 14.93 -8.73
C TYR A 41 -35.93 13.71 -9.36
N PHE A 42 -34.60 13.72 -9.45
CA PHE A 42 -33.83 12.59 -9.98
C PHE A 42 -34.02 11.35 -9.11
N LEU A 43 -33.85 11.45 -7.78
CA LEU A 43 -34.06 10.32 -6.87
C LEU A 43 -35.50 9.82 -6.89
N TRP A 44 -36.47 10.73 -6.92
CA TRP A 44 -37.89 10.37 -7.01
C TRP A 44 -38.19 9.62 -8.33
N SER A 45 -37.68 10.12 -9.44
CA SER A 45 -37.82 9.48 -10.76
C SER A 45 -37.14 8.11 -10.79
N LEU A 46 -35.96 8.00 -10.18
CA LEU A 46 -35.23 6.75 -10.06
C LEU A 46 -36.01 5.73 -9.23
N GLY A 47 -36.60 6.15 -8.11
CA GLY A 47 -37.50 5.33 -7.29
C GLY A 47 -38.70 4.82 -8.09
N ARG A 48 -39.34 5.68 -8.88
CA ARG A 48 -40.43 5.29 -9.79
C ARG A 48 -40.02 4.23 -10.82
N VAL A 49 -38.82 4.34 -11.37
CA VAL A 49 -38.28 3.32 -12.31
C VAL A 49 -38.01 2.00 -11.59
N PHE A 50 -37.52 2.03 -10.34
CA PHE A 50 -37.34 0.82 -9.55
C PHE A 50 -38.66 0.17 -9.14
N GLU A 51 -39.71 0.95 -8.88
CA GLU A 51 -41.05 0.43 -8.59
C GLU A 51 -41.74 -0.16 -9.83
N SER A 52 -41.45 0.36 -11.03
CA SER A 52 -42.00 -0.18 -12.27
C SER A 52 -41.28 -1.43 -12.76
N LEU A 53 -40.07 -1.69 -12.25
CA LEU A 53 -39.34 -2.92 -12.54
C LEU A 53 -40.04 -4.09 -11.83
N PRO A 54 -40.50 -5.11 -12.59
CA PRO A 54 -41.03 -6.32 -11.98
C PRO A 54 -39.97 -6.92 -11.08
N GLN A 55 -40.35 -7.20 -9.82
CA GLN A 55 -39.51 -7.83 -8.81
C GLN A 55 -38.65 -9.01 -9.34
N PRO A 56 -39.14 -9.93 -10.20
CA PRO A 56 -38.30 -11.00 -10.74
C PRO A 56 -37.13 -10.52 -11.60
N ILE A 57 -37.23 -9.37 -12.29
CA ILE A 57 -36.13 -8.83 -13.09
C ILE A 57 -34.97 -8.39 -12.20
N VAL A 58 -35.27 -7.72 -11.08
CA VAL A 58 -34.25 -7.27 -10.11
C VAL A 58 -33.51 -8.46 -9.51
N TRP A 59 -34.26 -9.47 -9.05
CA TRP A 59 -33.67 -10.72 -8.54
C TRP A 59 -32.87 -11.46 -9.62
N GLY A 60 -33.38 -11.52 -10.85
CA GLY A 60 -32.69 -12.14 -11.98
C GLY A 60 -31.35 -11.47 -12.27
N ALA A 61 -31.31 -10.13 -12.31
CA ALA A 61 -30.08 -9.37 -12.51
C ALA A 61 -29.08 -9.59 -11.36
N LEU A 62 -29.56 -9.66 -10.12
CA LEU A 62 -28.72 -9.89 -8.94
C LEU A 62 -28.13 -11.31 -8.93
N VAL A 63 -28.94 -12.33 -9.20
CA VAL A 63 -28.48 -13.72 -9.31
C VAL A 63 -27.50 -13.87 -10.48
N LEU A 64 -27.82 -13.30 -11.64
CA LEU A 64 -26.94 -13.36 -12.82
C LEU A 64 -25.61 -12.62 -12.57
N GLY A 65 -25.65 -11.44 -11.95
CA GLY A 65 -24.47 -10.67 -11.60
C GLY A 65 -23.58 -11.39 -10.58
N SER A 66 -24.17 -11.95 -9.53
CA SER A 66 -23.44 -12.76 -8.54
C SER A 66 -22.85 -14.03 -9.15
N LEU A 67 -23.57 -14.70 -10.06
CA LEU A 67 -23.06 -15.85 -10.80
C LEU A 67 -21.86 -15.48 -11.69
N LEU A 68 -21.95 -14.36 -12.43
CA LEU A 68 -20.84 -13.86 -13.26
C LEU A 68 -19.60 -13.49 -12.43
N VAL A 69 -19.80 -12.87 -11.26
CA VAL A 69 -18.72 -12.56 -10.33
C VAL A 69 -18.12 -13.84 -9.77
N GLY A 70 -18.96 -14.81 -9.36
CA GLY A 70 -18.53 -16.13 -8.90
C GLY A 70 -17.72 -16.87 -9.96
N LEU A 71 -18.18 -16.87 -11.21
CA LEU A 71 -17.48 -17.45 -12.37
C LEU A 71 -16.15 -16.73 -12.64
N ARG A 72 -16.10 -15.40 -12.54
CA ARG A 72 -14.84 -14.66 -12.69
C ARG A 72 -13.84 -14.96 -11.58
N LEU A 73 -14.31 -15.07 -10.34
CA LEU A 73 -13.48 -15.42 -9.20
C LEU A 73 -12.96 -16.86 -9.33
N LEU A 74 -13.81 -17.77 -9.81
CA LEU A 74 -13.44 -19.15 -10.07
C LEU A 74 -12.46 -19.25 -11.25
N ALA A 75 -12.74 -18.57 -12.36
CA ALA A 75 -11.84 -18.51 -13.51
C ALA A 75 -10.48 -17.86 -13.17
N GLY A 76 -10.47 -16.87 -12.27
CA GLY A 76 -9.24 -16.25 -11.77
C GLY A 76 -8.47 -17.09 -10.75
N THR A 77 -9.08 -18.13 -10.18
CA THR A 77 -8.43 -19.05 -9.22
C THR A 77 -8.02 -20.38 -9.87
N VAL A 78 -8.44 -20.64 -11.11
CA VAL A 78 -7.99 -21.80 -11.89
C VAL A 78 -6.76 -21.45 -12.73
N THR A 79 -5.72 -20.92 -12.11
CA THR A 79 -4.40 -21.46 -12.42
C THR A 79 -4.38 -22.81 -11.73
N LEU A 80 -4.74 -23.89 -12.44
CA LEU A 80 -4.30 -25.21 -12.01
C LEU A 80 -2.82 -25.04 -11.71
N PRO A 81 -2.33 -25.32 -10.48
CA PRO A 81 -0.92 -25.62 -10.36
C PRO A 81 -0.66 -26.67 -11.45
N PRO A 82 0.42 -26.54 -12.25
CA PRO A 82 0.78 -27.64 -13.15
C PRO A 82 0.65 -28.90 -12.29
N SER A 83 -0.15 -29.85 -12.79
CA SER A 83 -0.22 -31.17 -12.20
C SER A 83 1.20 -31.70 -12.35
N ASP A 84 2.05 -31.33 -11.40
CA ASP A 84 3.36 -31.88 -11.22
C ASP A 84 3.05 -33.34 -11.01
N ALA A 85 3.28 -34.09 -12.09
CA ALA A 85 3.78 -35.44 -12.00
C ALA A 85 4.60 -35.51 -10.72
N LEU A 86 4.27 -36.50 -9.89
CA LEU A 86 4.99 -36.88 -8.68
C LEU A 86 6.48 -37.01 -8.98
N ILE A 87 7.19 -35.90 -9.08
CA ILE A 87 8.60 -35.80 -8.86
C ILE A 87 8.63 -35.39 -7.40
N SER A 88 8.60 -36.44 -6.58
CA SER A 88 9.10 -36.39 -5.22
C SER A 88 10.58 -36.02 -5.28
N ASP A 89 10.87 -34.77 -5.67
CA ASP A 89 12.21 -34.22 -5.56
C ASP A 89 12.28 -33.55 -4.21
N SER A 90 13.19 -34.07 -3.40
CA SER A 90 13.79 -33.48 -2.23
C SER A 90 14.50 -32.17 -2.57
N GLY A 91 13.79 -31.24 -3.20
CA GLY A 91 14.25 -29.91 -3.52
C GLY A 91 14.38 -29.14 -2.21
N GLY A 92 15.60 -29.10 -1.67
CA GLY A 92 15.93 -28.28 -0.50
C GLY A 92 15.67 -26.80 -0.77
N ARG A 93 15.85 -25.94 0.24
CA ARG A 93 15.57 -24.48 0.19
C ARG A 93 15.92 -23.82 -1.15
N VAL A 94 17.02 -24.21 -1.81
CA VAL A 94 17.47 -23.69 -3.10
C VAL A 94 16.45 -23.82 -4.25
N SER A 95 15.68 -24.91 -4.32
CA SER A 95 14.67 -25.10 -5.38
C SER A 95 13.48 -24.14 -5.19
N GLU A 96 13.12 -23.84 -3.93
CA GLU A 96 12.13 -22.81 -3.65
C GLU A 96 12.64 -21.46 -4.14
N TRP A 97 13.89 -21.10 -3.86
CA TRP A 97 14.49 -19.83 -4.33
C TRP A 97 14.45 -19.71 -5.86
N LEU A 98 14.80 -20.77 -6.59
CA LEU A 98 14.70 -20.80 -8.06
C LEU A 98 13.26 -20.57 -8.54
N ARG A 99 12.28 -21.20 -7.89
CA ARG A 99 10.86 -20.99 -8.20
C ARG A 99 10.41 -19.56 -7.99
N TRP A 100 10.85 -18.91 -6.90
CA TRP A 100 10.55 -17.49 -6.64
C TRP A 100 11.20 -16.57 -7.69
N LEU A 101 12.43 -16.89 -8.11
CA LEU A 101 13.16 -16.15 -9.15
C LEU A 101 12.42 -16.20 -10.49
N GLU A 102 11.92 -17.37 -10.85
CA GLU A 102 11.18 -17.57 -12.11
C GLU A 102 9.82 -16.86 -12.11
N LEU A 103 9.14 -16.84 -10.95
CA LEU A 103 7.91 -16.08 -10.74
C LEU A 103 8.13 -14.56 -10.90
N THR A 104 9.27 -14.02 -10.45
CA THR A 104 9.59 -12.60 -10.64
C THR A 104 9.68 -12.15 -12.09
N ARG A 105 9.98 -13.07 -13.01
CA ARG A 105 10.04 -12.78 -14.44
C ARG A 105 8.65 -12.59 -15.06
N ARG A 106 7.59 -13.11 -14.42
CA ARG A 106 6.21 -13.10 -14.96
C ARG A 106 5.37 -11.90 -14.57
N GLY A 107 5.78 -11.05 -13.62
CA GLY A 107 4.95 -9.89 -13.26
C GLY A 107 5.55 -8.87 -12.29
N VAL A 108 4.92 -7.69 -12.27
CA VAL A 108 5.29 -6.56 -11.40
C VAL A 108 5.00 -6.85 -9.93
N TYR A 109 3.93 -7.60 -9.63
CA TYR A 109 3.54 -7.95 -8.26
C TYR A 109 4.52 -8.89 -7.56
N SER A 110 5.15 -9.80 -8.30
CA SER A 110 6.16 -10.72 -7.76
C SER A 110 7.45 -10.00 -7.36
N ARG A 111 7.77 -8.86 -7.98
CA ARG A 111 8.96 -8.06 -7.63
C ARG A 111 8.88 -7.47 -6.24
N ASP A 112 7.70 -7.00 -5.84
CA ASP A 112 7.47 -6.48 -4.48
C ASP A 112 7.59 -7.60 -3.43
N GLY A 113 7.13 -8.81 -3.75
CA GLY A 113 7.29 -9.99 -2.88
C GLY A 113 8.75 -10.37 -2.68
N LEU A 114 9.51 -10.43 -3.78
CA LEU A 114 10.94 -10.75 -3.74
C LEU A 114 11.74 -9.71 -2.94
N ALA A 115 11.48 -8.41 -3.13
CA ALA A 115 12.17 -7.35 -2.40
C ALA A 115 11.96 -7.44 -0.89
N ARG A 116 10.76 -7.85 -0.45
CA ARG A 116 10.49 -8.09 0.98
C ARG A 116 11.25 -9.29 1.50
N HIS A 117 11.26 -10.40 0.76
CA HIS A 117 11.96 -11.61 1.18
C HIS A 117 13.48 -11.38 1.28
N LEU A 118 14.06 -10.70 0.29
CA LEU A 118 15.47 -10.27 0.33
C LEU A 118 15.75 -9.35 1.52
N GLY A 119 14.87 -8.38 1.79
CA GLY A 119 14.98 -7.50 2.94
C GLY A 119 14.97 -8.26 4.27
N ASP A 120 14.10 -9.26 4.41
CA ASP A 120 14.01 -10.09 5.62
C ASP A 120 15.25 -10.98 5.80
N VAL A 121 15.78 -11.55 4.72
CA VAL A 121 17.02 -12.34 4.75
C VAL A 121 18.22 -11.45 5.11
N ALA A 122 18.35 -10.27 4.51
CA ALA A 122 19.40 -9.32 4.85
C ALA A 122 19.34 -8.90 6.33
N VAL A 123 18.14 -8.62 6.86
CA VAL A 123 17.94 -8.34 8.28
C VAL A 123 18.32 -9.54 9.16
N ALA A 124 17.98 -10.77 8.75
CA ALA A 124 18.34 -11.97 9.50
C ALA A 124 19.86 -12.21 9.54
N VAL A 125 20.55 -11.99 8.42
CA VAL A 125 22.03 -12.09 8.34
C VAL A 125 22.68 -11.03 9.21
N LEU A 126 22.25 -9.77 9.11
CA LEU A 126 22.77 -8.68 9.94
C LEU A 126 22.52 -8.92 11.44
N ALA A 127 21.33 -9.41 11.80
CA ALA A 127 21.00 -9.77 13.17
C ALA A 127 21.92 -10.87 13.71
N HIS A 128 22.22 -11.87 12.87
CA HIS A 128 23.13 -12.95 13.23
C HIS A 128 24.58 -12.45 13.41
N GLN A 129 25.07 -11.62 12.49
CA GLN A 129 26.43 -11.06 12.55
C GLN A 129 26.65 -10.18 13.80
N GLN A 130 25.67 -9.35 14.14
CA GLN A 130 25.78 -8.40 15.26
C GLN A 130 25.30 -8.98 16.60
N ARG A 131 24.82 -10.23 16.61
CA ARG A 131 24.19 -10.88 17.77
C ARG A 131 23.08 -10.03 18.39
N CYS A 132 22.34 -9.31 17.54
CA CYS A 132 21.22 -8.45 17.93
C CYS A 132 19.88 -9.08 17.52
N THR A 133 18.78 -8.58 18.07
CA THR A 133 17.45 -9.01 17.63
C THR A 133 17.10 -8.39 16.27
N GLN A 134 16.29 -9.09 15.45
CA GLN A 134 15.87 -8.57 14.15
C GLN A 134 15.12 -7.22 14.26
N SER A 135 14.42 -7.01 15.38
CA SER A 135 13.72 -5.75 15.68
C SER A 135 14.68 -4.59 15.87
N GLU A 136 15.78 -4.79 16.60
CA GLU A 136 16.83 -3.79 16.80
C GLU A 136 17.55 -3.46 15.49
N VAL A 137 17.85 -4.46 14.66
CA VAL A 137 18.45 -4.24 13.34
C VAL A 137 17.55 -3.40 12.45
N ARG A 138 16.23 -3.70 12.42
CA ARG A 138 15.26 -2.91 11.66
C ARG A 138 15.15 -1.46 12.18
N LEU A 139 15.25 -1.26 13.49
CA LEU A 139 15.24 0.08 14.10
C LEU A 139 16.51 0.87 13.70
N ARG A 140 17.69 0.28 13.87
CA ARG A 140 18.97 0.91 13.51
C ARG A 140 19.09 1.19 12.00
N LEU A 141 18.51 0.33 11.16
CA LEU A 141 18.41 0.57 9.71
C LEU A 141 17.53 1.78 9.37
N ARG A 142 16.46 2.02 10.14
CA ARG A 142 15.60 3.21 9.97
C ARG A 142 16.30 4.48 10.42
N GLU A 143 17.06 4.39 11.50
CA GLU A 143 17.86 5.49 12.05
C GLU A 143 19.09 5.82 11.18
N GLY A 144 19.42 4.96 10.20
CA GLY A 144 20.54 5.19 9.30
C GLY A 144 21.90 4.96 9.95
N VAL A 145 21.94 4.26 11.08
CA VAL A 145 23.16 4.02 11.87
C VAL A 145 24.10 3.03 11.18
N PHE A 146 23.55 2.14 10.34
CA PHE A 146 24.39 1.27 9.52
C PHE A 146 24.98 2.05 8.36
N GLY A 147 26.32 2.14 8.32
CA GLY A 147 27.12 2.69 7.22
C GLY A 147 27.04 1.83 5.96
N LEU A 148 25.82 1.53 5.50
CA LEU A 148 25.56 0.78 4.28
C LEU A 148 25.90 1.66 3.07
N PRO A 149 26.42 1.07 1.98
CA PRO A 149 26.57 1.77 0.71
C PRO A 149 25.25 2.43 0.32
N GLN A 150 25.32 3.70 -0.12
CA GLN A 150 24.17 4.54 -0.47
C GLN A 150 23.08 3.83 -1.32
N PRO A 151 23.41 3.01 -2.35
CA PRO A 151 22.40 2.30 -3.12
C PRO A 151 21.65 1.23 -2.29
N LEU A 152 22.37 0.50 -1.43
CA LEU A 152 21.81 -0.59 -0.63
C LEU A 152 20.94 -0.05 0.51
N GLY A 153 21.36 1.06 1.11
CA GLY A 153 20.56 1.79 2.10
C GLY A 153 19.22 2.30 1.53
N ALA A 154 19.22 2.84 0.30
CA ALA A 154 18.00 3.27 -0.37
C ALA A 154 17.07 2.09 -0.66
N TYR A 155 17.62 0.97 -1.15
CA TYR A 155 16.86 -0.25 -1.41
C TYR A 155 16.22 -0.83 -0.14
N MET A 156 17.00 -1.01 0.92
CA MET A 156 16.50 -1.57 2.19
C MET A 156 15.45 -0.65 2.83
N ARG A 157 15.61 0.67 2.73
CA ARG A 157 14.62 1.62 3.25
C ARG A 157 13.31 1.57 2.45
N ALA A 158 13.38 1.37 1.13
CA ALA A 158 12.21 1.16 0.28
C ALA A 158 11.50 -0.18 0.56
N ALA A 159 12.27 -1.26 0.79
CA ALA A 159 11.75 -2.59 1.11
C ALA A 159 11.10 -2.63 2.52
N LEU A 160 11.78 -2.09 3.53
CA LEU A 160 11.34 -2.11 4.94
C LEU A 160 10.29 -1.03 5.27
N GLY A 161 10.26 0.07 4.50
CA GLY A 161 9.30 1.16 4.69
C GLY A 161 7.85 0.77 4.42
N ARG A 162 7.60 -0.23 3.58
CA ARG A 162 6.25 -0.70 3.25
C ARG A 162 5.69 -1.74 4.25
N GLY A 163 6.52 -2.32 5.11
CA GLY A 163 6.17 -3.52 5.90
C GLY A 163 5.64 -3.30 7.31
N SER A 164 5.78 -2.12 7.92
CA SER A 164 5.41 -1.93 9.34
C SER A 164 4.00 -1.39 9.57
N LEU A 165 3.13 -1.36 8.56
CA LEU A 165 1.71 -1.05 8.73
C LEU A 165 0.87 -2.31 8.49
N ARG A 166 1.26 -3.43 9.12
CA ARG A 166 0.31 -4.49 9.43
C ARG A 166 -0.54 -4.05 10.64
N LYS A 167 -1.36 -3.03 10.41
CA LYS A 167 -2.58 -2.84 11.19
C LYS A 167 -3.66 -3.40 10.29
N ASP A 168 -4.14 -4.60 10.63
CA ASP A 168 -5.21 -5.33 9.94
C ASP A 168 -6.49 -4.50 9.93
N SER A 169 -6.53 -3.46 9.09
CA SER A 169 -7.71 -2.66 8.86
C SER A 169 -8.50 -3.35 7.76
N VAL A 170 -9.55 -4.03 8.20
CA VAL A 170 -10.62 -4.62 7.38
C VAL A 170 -11.15 -3.63 6.33
N LEU A 171 -10.94 -2.33 6.54
CA LEU A 171 -11.24 -1.21 5.64
C LEU A 171 -10.48 -1.21 4.31
N SER A 172 -9.35 -1.91 4.20
CA SER A 172 -8.60 -2.00 2.93
C SER A 172 -9.30 -2.87 1.87
N ARG A 173 -10.30 -3.67 2.25
CA ARG A 173 -11.17 -4.40 1.30
C ARG A 173 -12.20 -3.52 0.58
N LEU A 174 -12.48 -2.32 1.09
CA LEU A 174 -13.54 -1.46 0.56
C LEU A 174 -13.05 -0.31 -0.34
N LEU A 175 -11.74 -0.06 -0.43
CA LEU A 175 -11.19 0.97 -1.32
C LEU A 175 -10.21 0.38 -2.34
N PRO A 176 -10.65 0.06 -3.57
CA PRO A 176 -9.77 -0.30 -4.68
C PRO A 176 -9.09 0.93 -5.33
N PHE A 177 -8.88 2.02 -4.57
CA PHE A 177 -8.30 3.26 -5.09
C PHE A 177 -6.77 3.18 -5.17
N ARG A 178 -6.32 2.58 -6.27
CA ARG A 178 -5.36 3.11 -7.25
C ARG A 178 -4.46 4.29 -6.81
N LEU A 179 -3.68 4.14 -5.74
CA LEU A 179 -2.47 4.94 -5.55
C LEU A 179 -1.31 4.17 -6.17
N ARG A 180 -1.20 4.32 -7.50
CA ARG A 180 -0.05 3.92 -8.29
C ARG A 180 1.08 4.89 -7.96
N HIS A 181 1.73 4.71 -6.81
CA HIS A 181 2.97 5.42 -6.57
C HIS A 181 4.01 4.92 -7.58
N PRO A 182 4.74 5.83 -8.25
CA PRO A 182 5.77 5.46 -9.19
C PRO A 182 6.74 4.53 -8.49
N GLN A 183 6.88 3.32 -9.02
CA GLN A 183 7.94 2.43 -8.59
C GLN A 183 9.24 3.18 -8.84
N PRO A 184 10.12 3.33 -7.84
CA PRO A 184 11.44 3.86 -8.12
C PRO A 184 12.07 2.92 -9.14
N GLU A 185 12.51 3.49 -10.26
CA GLU A 185 13.21 2.85 -11.38
C GLU A 185 14.57 2.22 -10.97
N VAL A 186 14.81 2.11 -9.66
CA VAL A 186 15.99 1.55 -8.98
C VAL A 186 16.10 0.02 -9.15
N VAL A 187 15.14 -0.62 -9.83
CA VAL A 187 15.18 -2.06 -10.14
C VAL A 187 16.04 -2.36 -11.39
N GLY A 188 16.57 -1.34 -12.07
CA GLY A 188 17.56 -1.53 -13.15
C GLY A 188 18.86 -2.19 -12.70
N ASP A 189 19.19 -2.10 -11.41
CA ASP A 189 20.52 -2.46 -10.88
C ASP A 189 20.46 -3.59 -9.83
N VAL A 190 19.55 -4.55 -9.98
CA VAL A 190 19.57 -5.75 -9.12
C VAL A 190 20.89 -6.52 -9.26
N GLU A 191 21.43 -6.57 -10.48
CA GLU A 191 22.75 -7.13 -10.77
C GLU A 191 23.86 -6.33 -10.07
N ALA A 192 23.84 -4.99 -10.16
CA ALA A 192 24.82 -4.16 -9.46
C ALA A 192 24.72 -4.30 -7.93
N ILE A 193 23.52 -4.48 -7.37
CA ILE A 193 23.33 -4.76 -5.93
C ILE A 193 23.91 -6.13 -5.56
N LEU A 194 23.74 -7.14 -6.41
CA LEU A 194 24.33 -8.47 -6.22
C LEU A 194 25.86 -8.41 -6.29
N ASP A 195 26.43 -7.72 -7.28
CA ASP A 195 27.89 -7.53 -7.40
C ASP A 195 28.46 -6.78 -6.18
N THR A 196 27.72 -5.80 -5.64
CA THR A 196 28.13 -5.08 -4.43
C THR A 196 28.08 -5.98 -3.20
N LEU A 197 27.08 -6.87 -3.11
CA LEU A 197 26.97 -7.84 -2.01
C LEU A 197 28.04 -8.92 -2.09
N GLU A 198 28.32 -9.44 -3.28
CA GLU A 198 29.36 -10.42 -3.53
C GLU A 198 30.74 -9.83 -3.19
N GLY A 199 31.03 -8.60 -3.65
CA GLY A 199 32.26 -7.89 -3.26
C GLY A 199 32.38 -7.64 -1.76
N ALA A 200 31.28 -7.29 -1.08
CA ALA A 200 31.28 -7.09 0.38
C ALA A 200 31.42 -8.40 1.18
N LEU A 201 30.99 -9.53 0.61
CA LEU A 201 31.15 -10.87 1.18
C LEU A 201 32.57 -11.41 0.98
N ASP A 202 33.15 -11.23 -0.20
CA ASP A 202 34.50 -11.70 -0.53
C ASP A 202 35.60 -10.94 0.22
N LEU A 203 35.39 -9.64 0.48
CA LEU A 203 36.40 -8.81 1.15
C LEU A 203 36.43 -8.97 2.67
N GLY A 204 35.42 -9.59 3.30
CA GLY A 204 35.31 -9.63 4.76
C GLY A 204 35.29 -8.25 5.43
N GLU A 205 35.17 -7.16 4.66
CA GLU A 205 35.37 -5.77 5.11
C GLU A 205 34.19 -5.21 5.89
N LEU A 206 33.05 -5.90 5.93
CA LEU A 206 31.90 -5.50 6.77
C LEU A 206 32.21 -5.55 8.28
N SER A 207 33.35 -6.12 8.70
CA SER A 207 33.85 -6.06 10.08
C SER A 207 34.68 -4.80 10.42
N LEU A 208 34.94 -3.90 9.46
CA LEU A 208 35.78 -2.71 9.66
C LEU A 208 35.01 -1.37 9.63
N LEU A 209 33.71 -1.37 9.92
CA LEU A 209 33.09 -0.13 10.42
C LEU A 209 33.53 0.06 11.87
N PRO A 210 34.01 1.26 12.24
CA PRO A 210 34.61 1.52 13.54
C PRO A 210 33.60 1.18 14.62
N ARG A 211 33.98 0.18 15.42
CA ARG A 211 33.36 -0.10 16.71
C ARG A 211 33.74 1.08 17.60
N GLU A 212 32.97 2.17 17.53
CA GLU A 212 33.05 3.21 18.56
C GLU A 212 32.55 2.56 19.85
N ASP A 213 33.51 2.16 20.67
CA ASP A 213 33.29 1.69 22.02
C ASP A 213 32.66 2.85 22.82
N VAL A 214 31.39 2.68 23.18
CA VAL A 214 30.66 3.48 24.17
C VAL A 214 30.28 2.57 25.34
#